data_AF-A0A945D548-F1
#
_entry.id   AF-A0A945D548-F1
#
_cell.length_a   1.000
_cell.length_b   1.000
_cell.length_c   1.000
_cell.angle_alpha   90.00
_cell.angle_beta   90.00
_cell.angle_gamma   90.00
#
_symmetry.space_group_name_H-M   'P 1'
#
loop_
_entity.id
_entity.type
_entity.pdbx_description
1 polymer ?
#
loop_
_entity_poly.entity_id
_entity_poly.type
_entity_poly.pdbx_seq_one_letter_code
_entity_poly.pdbx_strand_id
1 'polypeptide(L)'
;ENVALLMVHAHNPHGFAWQRRVTEDNVDLNRNFRDYDDIPKNEAYAGVHEMLIPADWDGPAREAADKAIAAYKEEYGAPTFQSAVGQGQHDFADGLFFGGNKPTWSRVTMDLMARKYCIQAANVAMLDLHTGLGPRGYGEMLFVEKGIPAEWHRAQAWYGADEVRNPALGTSVSTPVTGTIDGAYRPAIGDANYTGCAIEYGTLPQPEVMDALRGDHWLYAHGEMDSDQGRQIKKDIRAAFFGEDEKWQQDVYDRGLWAAQKALAGLAGS
;
A
#
# COMPACT_ATOMS: atom_id res chain seq x y z
N GLU A 1 1.94 -5.37 -31.24
CA GLU A 1 2.81 -6.55 -31.45
C GLU A 1 4.24 -6.39 -30.89
N ASN A 2 4.56 -5.33 -30.11
CA ASN A 2 5.89 -5.13 -29.49
C ASN A 2 5.81 -4.86 -27.98
N VAL A 3 4.82 -5.41 -27.28
CA VAL A 3 4.65 -5.22 -25.82
C VAL A 3 4.79 -6.57 -25.13
N ALA A 4 5.67 -6.63 -24.14
CA ALA A 4 5.78 -7.77 -23.23
C ALA A 4 4.99 -7.47 -21.95
N LEU A 5 4.33 -8.49 -21.40
CA LEU A 5 3.61 -8.41 -20.13
C LEU A 5 4.35 -9.24 -19.07
N LEU A 6 4.74 -8.59 -17.98
CA LEU A 6 5.19 -9.24 -16.75
C LEU A 6 4.10 -9.09 -15.70
N MET A 7 3.54 -10.22 -15.24
CA MET A 7 2.59 -10.24 -14.13
C MET A 7 3.25 -10.92 -12.94
N VAL A 8 3.34 -10.21 -11.82
CA VAL A 8 3.85 -10.75 -10.55
C VAL A 8 2.67 -10.93 -9.60
N HIS A 9 2.41 -12.17 -9.19
CA HIS A 9 1.39 -12.50 -8.21
C HIS A 9 2.03 -12.95 -6.90
N ALA A 10 1.36 -12.66 -5.78
CA ALA A 10 1.82 -13.00 -4.42
C ALA A 10 3.26 -12.53 -4.13
N HIS A 11 3.58 -11.28 -4.49
CA HIS A 11 4.91 -10.68 -4.24
C HIS A 11 5.24 -10.56 -2.75
N ASN A 12 4.24 -10.59 -1.87
CA ASN A 12 4.36 -10.90 -0.44
C ASN A 12 3.82 -12.32 -0.18
N PRO A 13 4.63 -13.38 -0.33
CA PRO A 13 4.15 -14.75 -0.15
C PRO A 13 3.72 -15.05 1.30
N HIS A 14 4.40 -14.45 2.29
CA HIS A 14 3.99 -14.56 3.69
C HIS A 14 2.61 -13.95 3.91
N GLY A 15 2.42 -12.70 3.51
CA GLY A 15 1.14 -12.01 3.63
C GLY A 15 0.00 -12.77 2.93
N PHE A 16 0.29 -13.37 1.76
CA PHE A 16 -0.68 -14.18 1.04
C PHE A 16 -1.05 -15.47 1.80
N ALA A 17 -0.07 -16.21 2.32
CA ALA A 17 -0.29 -17.46 3.06
C ALA A 17 -0.98 -17.24 4.41
N TRP A 18 -0.67 -16.13 5.07
CA TRP A 18 -1.10 -15.83 6.44
C TRP A 18 -2.20 -14.76 6.53
N GLN A 19 -2.72 -14.33 5.37
CA GLN A 19 -3.73 -13.27 5.22
C GLN A 19 -3.34 -11.97 5.93
N ARG A 20 -2.10 -11.53 5.75
CA ARG A 20 -1.58 -10.29 6.34
C ARG A 20 -1.19 -9.29 5.26
N ARG A 21 -1.22 -8.02 5.64
CA ARG A 21 -0.65 -6.93 4.82
C ARG A 21 0.87 -7.00 4.75
N VAL A 22 1.51 -7.43 5.84
CA VAL A 22 2.95 -7.38 6.05
C VAL A 22 3.66 -8.70 5.74
N THR A 23 4.99 -8.64 5.63
CA THR A 23 5.88 -9.82 5.52
C THR A 23 6.02 -10.56 6.86
N GLU A 24 6.83 -11.62 6.87
CA GLU A 24 7.20 -12.40 8.05
C GLU A 24 7.87 -11.56 9.14
N ASP A 25 8.58 -10.50 8.76
CA ASP A 25 9.29 -9.58 9.66
C ASP A 25 8.44 -8.36 10.05
N ASN A 26 7.10 -8.44 9.89
CA ASN A 26 6.15 -7.34 10.11
C ASN A 26 6.38 -6.12 9.20
N VAL A 27 7.12 -6.29 8.09
CA VAL A 27 7.42 -5.20 7.17
C VAL A 27 6.26 -4.97 6.20
N ASP A 28 5.75 -3.73 6.13
CA ASP A 28 4.91 -3.25 5.02
C ASP A 28 5.80 -3.01 3.79
N LEU A 29 5.62 -3.83 2.76
CA LEU A 29 6.40 -3.74 1.53
C LEU A 29 6.28 -2.38 0.84
N ASN A 30 5.13 -1.71 0.98
CA ASN A 30 4.90 -0.40 0.39
C ASN A 30 5.61 0.74 1.15
N ARG A 31 6.48 0.41 2.11
CA ARG A 31 7.45 1.30 2.78
C ARG A 31 8.89 0.81 2.67
N ASN A 32 9.12 -0.37 2.08
CA ASN A 32 10.42 -1.07 2.10
C ASN A 32 11.33 -0.66 0.94
N PHE A 33 10.82 -0.18 -0.20
CA PHE A 33 11.59 0.10 -1.42
C PHE A 33 12.31 1.46 -1.42
N ARG A 34 13.15 1.71 -0.42
CA ARG A 34 13.90 2.96 -0.21
C ARG A 34 15.42 2.78 -0.11
N ASP A 35 16.14 3.88 -0.02
CA ASP A 35 17.52 3.87 0.46
C ASP A 35 17.53 3.63 1.97
N TYR A 36 18.44 2.78 2.46
CA TYR A 36 18.60 2.47 3.88
C TYR A 36 19.72 3.26 4.53
N ASP A 37 20.55 3.94 3.74
CA ASP A 37 21.59 4.84 4.27
C ASP A 37 20.99 6.19 4.70
N ASP A 38 19.77 6.51 4.25
CA ASP A 38 19.01 7.72 4.61
C ASP A 38 17.53 7.39 4.84
N ILE A 39 17.20 6.97 6.06
CA ILE A 39 15.83 6.64 6.48
C ILE A 39 15.24 7.85 7.23
N PRO A 40 14.24 8.56 6.68
CA PRO A 40 13.56 9.62 7.40
C PRO A 40 12.86 9.10 8.65
N LYS A 41 13.05 9.82 9.76
CA LYS A 41 12.33 9.55 11.01
C LYS A 41 10.89 10.03 10.93
N ASN A 42 9.99 9.25 11.52
CA ASN A 42 8.60 9.65 11.72
C ASN A 42 8.36 9.96 13.20
N GLU A 43 8.73 11.16 13.63
CA GLU A 43 8.59 11.58 15.03
C GLU A 43 7.13 11.57 15.51
N ALA A 44 6.17 11.85 14.61
CA ALA A 44 4.75 11.82 14.93
C ALA A 44 4.26 10.40 15.27
N TYR A 45 4.83 9.37 14.63
CA TYR A 45 4.47 7.99 14.92
C TYR A 45 4.81 7.57 16.34
N ALA A 46 5.97 8.00 16.86
CA ALA A 46 6.37 7.68 18.24
C ALA A 46 5.32 8.14 19.26
N GLY A 47 4.63 9.26 19.00
CA GLY A 47 3.57 9.78 19.85
C GLY A 47 2.25 9.00 19.79
N VAL A 48 2.05 8.13 18.79
CA VAL A 48 0.82 7.34 18.63
C VAL A 48 1.03 5.83 18.77
N HIS A 49 2.28 5.34 18.71
CA HIS A 49 2.62 3.92 18.65
C HIS A 49 1.89 3.06 19.69
N GLU A 50 2.01 3.42 20.97
CA GLU A 50 1.42 2.72 22.12
C GLU A 50 -0.13 2.67 22.07
N MET A 51 -0.77 3.58 21.32
CA MET A 51 -2.22 3.63 21.19
C MET A 51 -2.75 2.67 20.11
N LEU A 52 -1.87 2.20 19.21
CA LEU A 52 -2.33 1.47 18.03
C LEU A 52 -2.55 -0.02 18.32
N ILE A 53 -1.67 -0.65 19.10
CA ILE A 53 -1.75 -2.08 19.42
C ILE A 53 -1.91 -2.20 20.94
N PRO A 54 -3.15 -2.38 21.44
CA PRO A 54 -3.39 -2.46 22.88
C PRO A 54 -2.88 -3.78 23.48
N ALA A 55 -2.68 -3.86 24.80
CA ALA A 55 -2.26 -5.11 25.44
C ALA A 55 -3.35 -6.21 25.41
N ASP A 56 -4.62 -5.82 25.44
CA ASP A 56 -5.79 -6.68 25.26
C ASP A 56 -6.67 -6.16 24.11
N TRP A 57 -7.30 -7.07 23.36
CA TRP A 57 -8.17 -6.68 22.24
C TRP A 57 -9.60 -6.37 22.67
N ASP A 58 -10.11 -7.13 23.65
CA ASP A 58 -11.45 -7.02 24.22
C ASP A 58 -11.35 -6.77 25.74
N GLY A 59 -10.79 -5.61 26.13
CA GLY A 59 -10.58 -5.27 27.53
C GLY A 59 -10.24 -3.80 27.81
N PRO A 60 -9.84 -3.49 29.05
CA PRO A 60 -9.56 -2.13 29.47
C PRO A 60 -8.41 -1.46 28.71
N ALA A 61 -7.42 -2.23 28.23
CA ALA A 61 -6.32 -1.65 27.44
C ALA A 61 -6.82 -1.19 26.06
N ARG A 62 -7.71 -1.96 25.42
CA ARG A 62 -8.39 -1.53 24.19
C ARG A 62 -9.18 -0.25 24.40
N GLU A 63 -10.01 -0.19 25.44
CA GLU A 63 -10.83 1.00 25.74
C GLU A 63 -9.96 2.25 25.97
N ALA A 64 -8.85 2.10 26.70
CA ALA A 64 -7.90 3.18 26.93
C ALA A 64 -7.21 3.64 25.64
N ALA A 65 -6.80 2.71 24.79
CA ALA A 65 -6.18 2.99 23.49
C ALA A 65 -7.13 3.75 22.55
N ASP A 66 -8.40 3.32 22.45
CA ASP A 66 -9.40 3.98 21.60
C ASP A 66 -9.71 5.39 22.10
N LYS A 67 -9.78 5.59 23.43
CA LYS A 67 -9.91 6.92 24.03
C LYS A 67 -8.71 7.82 23.73
N ALA A 68 -7.49 7.27 23.78
CA ALA A 68 -6.28 8.02 23.46
C ALA A 68 -6.24 8.45 21.99
N ILE A 69 -6.63 7.55 21.07
CA ILE A 69 -6.77 7.88 19.63
C ILE A 69 -7.82 8.98 19.44
N ALA A 70 -8.97 8.90 20.12
CA ALA A 70 -10.02 9.90 20.02
C ALA A 70 -9.52 11.28 20.51
N ALA A 71 -8.84 11.32 21.66
CA ALA A 71 -8.25 12.55 22.21
C ALA A 71 -7.19 13.14 21.27
N TYR A 72 -6.31 12.31 20.71
CA TYR A 72 -5.32 12.77 19.73
C TYR A 72 -5.99 13.37 18.49
N LYS A 73 -7.05 12.74 17.97
CA LYS A 73 -7.80 13.25 16.81
C LYS A 73 -8.55 14.55 17.13
N GLU A 74 -9.02 14.72 18.36
CA GLU A 74 -9.65 15.97 18.81
C GLU A 74 -8.62 17.12 18.88
N GLU A 75 -7.42 16.85 19.38
CA GLU A 75 -6.36 17.86 19.55
C GLU A 75 -5.67 18.22 18.21
N TYR A 76 -5.31 17.22 17.41
CA TYR A 76 -4.47 17.39 16.21
C TYR A 76 -5.21 17.20 14.89
N GLY A 77 -6.44 16.67 14.92
CA GLY A 77 -7.25 16.38 13.74
C GLY A 77 -7.06 14.96 13.19
N ALA A 78 -8.15 14.40 12.65
CA ALA A 78 -8.13 13.06 12.03
C ALA A 78 -7.15 12.92 10.85
N PRO A 79 -6.97 13.92 9.94
CA PRO A 79 -5.97 13.83 8.88
C PRO A 79 -4.53 13.76 9.42
N THR A 80 -4.24 14.47 10.52
CA THR A 80 -2.91 14.44 11.16
C THR A 80 -2.62 13.06 11.74
N PHE A 81 -3.57 12.46 12.45
CA PHE A 81 -3.46 11.08 12.93
C PHE A 81 -3.25 10.10 11.78
N GLN A 82 -4.04 10.23 10.71
CA GLN A 82 -3.90 9.39 9.51
C GLN A 82 -2.51 9.52 8.90
N SER A 83 -1.95 10.73 8.80
CA SER A 83 -0.60 10.94 8.27
C SER A 83 0.46 10.34 9.19
N ALA A 84 0.35 10.58 10.51
CA ALA A 84 1.31 10.08 11.50
C ALA A 84 1.47 8.56 11.43
N VAL A 85 0.35 7.84 11.28
CA VAL A 85 0.33 6.38 11.16
C VAL A 85 0.68 5.93 9.73
N GLY A 86 0.00 6.48 8.74
CA GLY A 86 0.00 5.97 7.37
C GLY A 86 1.28 6.24 6.58
N GLN A 87 2.05 7.28 6.89
CA GLN A 87 3.29 7.58 6.14
C GLN A 87 4.40 6.53 6.34
N GLY A 88 4.26 5.64 7.33
CA GLY A 88 5.22 4.58 7.64
C GLY A 88 6.31 5.02 8.62
N GLN A 89 7.05 4.05 9.15
CA GLN A 89 8.06 4.25 10.19
C GLN A 89 9.08 3.11 10.20
N HIS A 90 10.23 3.31 10.86
CA HIS A 90 11.34 2.34 10.91
C HIS A 90 11.93 2.14 12.32
N ASP A 91 11.33 2.75 13.33
CA ASP A 91 11.84 2.73 14.71
C ASP A 91 11.18 1.62 15.56
N PHE A 92 9.97 1.19 15.20
CA PHE A 92 9.13 0.26 15.97
C PHE A 92 8.80 -0.98 15.13
N ALA A 93 9.61 -2.04 15.23
CA ALA A 93 9.47 -3.23 14.38
C ALA A 93 8.14 -4.00 14.59
N ASP A 94 7.53 -3.85 15.76
CA ASP A 94 6.22 -4.39 16.15
C ASP A 94 5.04 -3.50 15.76
N GLY A 95 5.31 -2.28 15.31
CA GLY A 95 4.30 -1.29 14.95
C GLY A 95 3.65 -1.52 13.58
N LEU A 96 2.53 -0.84 13.36
CA LEU A 96 1.91 -0.70 12.04
C LEU A 96 2.81 0.05 11.07
N PHE A 97 2.69 -0.29 9.79
CA PHE A 97 3.39 0.35 8.68
C PHE A 97 4.93 0.44 8.88
N PHE A 98 5.51 -0.53 9.59
CA PHE A 98 6.95 -0.68 9.73
C PHE A 98 7.57 -1.00 8.36
N GLY A 99 8.52 -0.18 7.89
CA GLY A 99 9.15 -0.35 6.58
C GLY A 99 10.37 -1.28 6.57
N GLY A 100 10.76 -1.85 7.71
CA GLY A 100 11.96 -2.68 7.84
C GLY A 100 13.26 -1.88 7.85
N ASN A 101 14.36 -2.46 8.32
CA ASN A 101 15.66 -1.77 8.41
C ASN A 101 16.68 -2.25 7.37
N LYS A 102 16.22 -3.07 6.42
CA LYS A 102 16.99 -3.60 5.29
C LYS A 102 16.02 -4.09 4.19
N PRO A 103 16.52 -4.30 2.96
CA PRO A 103 15.70 -4.91 1.91
C PRO A 103 15.16 -6.27 2.36
N THR A 104 13.84 -6.46 2.23
CA THR A 104 13.19 -7.77 2.46
C THR A 104 13.50 -8.74 1.34
N TRP A 105 13.24 -10.05 1.55
CA TRP A 105 13.32 -11.04 0.48
C TRP A 105 12.44 -10.66 -0.72
N SER A 106 11.21 -10.19 -0.47
CA SER A 106 10.29 -9.76 -1.52
C SER A 106 10.88 -8.62 -2.33
N ARG A 107 11.48 -7.62 -1.67
CA ARG A 107 12.15 -6.52 -2.37
C ARG A 107 13.27 -7.01 -3.27
N VAL A 108 14.21 -7.80 -2.73
CA VAL A 108 15.33 -8.34 -3.50
C VAL A 108 14.84 -9.13 -4.71
N THR A 109 13.76 -9.89 -4.54
CA THR A 109 13.14 -10.66 -5.62
C THR A 109 12.56 -9.74 -6.71
N MET A 110 11.86 -8.66 -6.34
CA MET A 110 11.37 -7.68 -7.31
C MET A 110 12.53 -6.99 -8.05
N ASP A 111 13.59 -6.58 -7.34
CA ASP A 111 14.77 -5.95 -7.94
C ASP A 111 15.40 -6.86 -9.01
N LEU A 112 15.53 -8.16 -8.70
CA LEU A 112 16.06 -9.16 -9.64
C LEU A 112 15.16 -9.35 -10.86
N MET A 113 13.84 -9.36 -10.67
CA MET A 113 12.89 -9.46 -11.79
C MET A 113 12.92 -8.21 -12.68
N ALA A 114 12.94 -7.01 -12.08
CA ALA A 114 13.03 -5.76 -12.82
C ALA A 114 14.33 -5.71 -13.65
N ARG A 115 15.47 -6.08 -13.07
CA ARG A 115 16.75 -6.18 -13.79
C ARG A 115 16.72 -7.21 -14.91
N LYS A 116 16.09 -8.35 -14.70
CA LYS A 116 16.04 -9.43 -15.69
C LYS A 116 15.14 -9.11 -16.88
N TYR A 117 13.97 -8.53 -16.62
CA TYR A 117 12.91 -8.42 -17.62
C TYR A 117 12.71 -6.99 -18.16
N CYS A 118 13.13 -5.95 -17.44
CA CYS A 118 12.85 -4.56 -17.82
C CYS A 118 14.08 -3.78 -18.31
N ILE A 119 15.31 -4.25 -18.07
CA ILE A 119 16.54 -3.48 -18.37
C ILE A 119 16.76 -3.13 -19.85
N GLN A 120 16.16 -3.87 -20.78
CA GLN A 120 16.27 -3.63 -22.22
C GLN A 120 15.08 -2.84 -22.79
N ALA A 121 14.07 -2.54 -21.98
CA ALA A 121 12.88 -1.85 -22.45
C ALA A 121 13.15 -0.34 -22.54
N ALA A 122 12.83 0.26 -23.69
CA ALA A 122 12.88 1.72 -23.85
C ALA A 122 11.70 2.44 -23.18
N ASN A 123 10.56 1.74 -23.05
CA ASN A 123 9.34 2.23 -22.44
C ASN A 123 8.83 1.19 -21.45
N VAL A 124 8.55 1.60 -20.21
CA VAL A 124 8.10 0.71 -19.12
C VAL A 124 6.86 1.32 -18.48
N ALA A 125 5.78 0.54 -18.43
CA ALA A 125 4.58 0.87 -17.67
C ALA A 125 4.51 -0.06 -16.45
N MET A 126 4.20 0.50 -15.29
CA MET A 126 3.90 -0.27 -14.08
C MET A 126 2.49 0.05 -13.63
N LEU A 127 1.70 -0.99 -13.37
CA LEU A 127 0.41 -0.90 -12.68
C LEU A 127 0.51 -1.70 -11.39
N ASP A 128 0.56 -0.99 -10.27
CA ASP A 128 0.59 -1.56 -8.92
C ASP A 128 -0.82 -1.61 -8.33
N LEU A 129 -1.28 -2.78 -7.90
CA LEU A 129 -2.67 -3.01 -7.51
C LEU A 129 -2.81 -3.02 -5.99
N HIS A 130 -3.59 -2.07 -5.46
CA HIS A 130 -3.86 -1.88 -4.05
C HIS A 130 -5.34 -1.93 -3.73
N THR A 131 -5.66 -2.29 -2.51
CA THR A 131 -7.02 -2.29 -1.95
C THR A 131 -6.97 -1.68 -0.57
N GLY A 132 -8.06 -1.04 -0.13
CA GLY A 132 -8.23 -0.58 1.25
C GLY A 132 -8.72 0.86 1.39
N LEU A 133 -8.46 1.74 0.42
CA LEU A 133 -8.82 3.16 0.52
C LEU A 133 -9.77 3.63 -0.59
N GLY A 134 -10.60 4.62 -0.24
CA GLY A 134 -11.52 5.27 -1.17
C GLY A 134 -12.89 4.61 -1.28
N PRO A 135 -13.74 5.08 -2.22
CA PRO A 135 -15.07 4.53 -2.40
C PRO A 135 -15.02 3.07 -2.86
N ARG A 136 -15.94 2.27 -2.33
CA ARG A 136 -16.01 0.83 -2.56
C ARG A 136 -16.03 0.49 -4.06
N GLY A 137 -15.08 -0.32 -4.51
CA GLY A 137 -14.95 -0.78 -5.90
C GLY A 137 -14.48 0.26 -6.93
N TYR A 138 -14.24 1.51 -6.53
CA TYR A 138 -13.98 2.61 -7.48
C TYR A 138 -12.66 2.47 -8.26
N GLY A 139 -11.55 2.13 -7.58
CA GLY A 139 -10.23 2.02 -8.19
C GLY A 139 -9.67 3.39 -8.63
N GLU A 140 -9.24 4.20 -7.66
CA GLU A 140 -8.59 5.49 -7.94
C GLU A 140 -7.24 5.25 -8.62
N MET A 141 -7.02 5.87 -9.79
CA MET A 141 -5.73 5.83 -10.48
C MET A 141 -4.77 6.81 -9.83
N LEU A 142 -3.63 6.32 -9.40
CA LEU A 142 -2.61 7.11 -8.71
C LEU A 142 -1.35 7.18 -9.55
N PHE A 143 -0.82 8.37 -9.77
CA PHE A 143 0.55 8.54 -10.21
C PHE A 143 1.47 8.45 -9.00
N VAL A 144 2.36 7.46 -9.01
CA VAL A 144 3.19 7.12 -7.83
C VAL A 144 4.55 7.80 -7.83
N GLU A 145 4.95 8.37 -8.96
CA GLU A 145 6.25 9.02 -9.14
C GLU A 145 6.27 10.48 -8.68
N LYS A 146 7.44 10.94 -8.21
CA LYS A 146 7.60 12.30 -7.65
C LYS A 146 8.51 13.15 -8.53
N GLY A 147 8.05 14.36 -8.83
CA GLY A 147 8.92 15.41 -9.35
C GLY A 147 9.33 15.29 -10.81
N ILE A 148 8.67 14.44 -11.62
CA ILE A 148 8.97 14.29 -13.06
C ILE A 148 7.75 14.70 -13.91
N PRO A 149 7.64 15.98 -14.33
CA PRO A 149 6.48 16.49 -15.06
C PRO A 149 6.17 15.74 -16.36
N ALA A 150 7.21 15.28 -17.08
CA ALA A 150 7.03 14.54 -18.33
C ALA A 150 6.29 13.21 -18.14
N GLU A 151 6.57 12.50 -17.04
CA GLU A 151 5.93 11.22 -16.72
C GLU A 151 4.51 11.42 -16.22
N TRP A 152 4.28 12.48 -15.43
CA TRP A 152 2.95 12.90 -15.00
C TRP A 152 2.06 13.22 -16.20
N HIS A 153 2.52 14.06 -17.14
CA HIS A 153 1.76 14.37 -18.35
C HIS A 153 1.52 13.13 -19.21
N ARG A 154 2.48 12.20 -19.28
CA ARG A 154 2.29 10.94 -20.01
C ARG A 154 1.25 10.05 -19.34
N ALA A 155 1.25 9.94 -18.01
CA ALA A 155 0.20 9.24 -17.28
C ALA A 155 -1.19 9.84 -17.54
N GLN A 156 -1.31 11.17 -17.49
CA GLN A 156 -2.57 11.86 -17.84
C GLN A 156 -2.99 11.59 -19.30
N ALA A 157 -2.05 11.57 -20.24
CA ALA A 157 -2.34 11.26 -21.64
C ALA A 157 -2.82 9.82 -21.83
N TRP A 158 -2.28 8.86 -21.07
CA TRP A 158 -2.65 7.45 -21.19
C TRP A 158 -3.99 7.13 -20.54
N TYR A 159 -4.19 7.59 -19.29
CA TYR A 159 -5.33 7.17 -18.48
C TYR A 159 -6.46 8.21 -18.44
N GLY A 160 -6.18 9.46 -18.81
CA GLY A 160 -7.11 10.59 -18.76
C GLY A 160 -6.71 11.59 -17.68
N ALA A 161 -6.68 12.88 -18.03
CA ALA A 161 -6.27 13.95 -17.12
C ALA A 161 -7.16 14.06 -15.87
N ASP A 162 -8.46 13.76 -16.02
CA ASP A 162 -9.43 13.76 -14.93
C ASP A 162 -9.49 12.43 -14.15
N GLU A 163 -8.81 11.39 -14.62
CA GLU A 163 -8.81 10.05 -14.00
C GLU A 163 -7.65 9.86 -13.03
N VAL A 164 -6.45 10.33 -13.40
CA VAL A 164 -5.26 10.13 -12.57
C VAL A 164 -5.17 11.19 -11.48
N ARG A 165 -4.91 10.76 -10.25
CA ARG A 165 -4.62 11.60 -9.09
C ARG A 165 -3.15 11.53 -8.71
N ASN A 166 -2.69 12.56 -8.02
CA ASN A 166 -1.34 12.61 -7.46
C ASN A 166 -1.45 12.94 -5.96
N PRO A 167 -1.13 11.97 -5.07
CA PRO A 167 -1.09 12.20 -3.63
C PRO A 167 -0.20 13.38 -3.22
N ALA A 168 0.93 13.58 -3.91
CA ALA A 168 1.85 14.69 -3.61
C ALA A 168 1.26 16.08 -3.92
N LEU A 169 0.20 16.13 -4.72
CA LEU A 169 -0.55 17.36 -5.03
C LEU A 169 -1.82 17.51 -4.17
N GLY A 170 -2.07 16.60 -3.22
CA GLY A 170 -3.26 16.63 -2.36
C GLY A 170 -4.57 16.29 -3.09
N THR A 171 -4.49 15.65 -4.25
CA THR A 171 -5.67 15.34 -5.09
C THR A 171 -6.20 13.91 -4.89
N SER A 172 -5.56 13.12 -4.04
CA SER A 172 -5.90 11.72 -3.78
C SER A 172 -6.40 11.53 -2.35
N VAL A 173 -7.21 10.49 -2.14
CA VAL A 173 -7.55 10.00 -0.79
C VAL A 173 -6.36 9.36 -0.06
N SER A 174 -5.33 8.97 -0.81
CA SER A 174 -4.11 8.35 -0.28
C SER A 174 -3.14 9.40 0.25
N THR A 175 -2.50 9.10 1.38
CA THR A 175 -1.40 9.91 1.93
C THR A 175 -0.14 9.72 1.07
N PRO A 176 0.69 10.75 0.86
CA PRO A 176 2.01 10.58 0.26
C PRO A 176 2.86 9.58 1.05
N VAL A 177 3.35 8.55 0.38
CA VAL A 177 4.21 7.53 0.97
C VAL A 177 5.55 7.50 0.23
N THR A 178 6.52 6.78 0.79
CA THR A 178 7.84 6.55 0.20
C THR A 178 8.24 5.11 0.47
N GLY A 179 9.16 4.57 -0.32
CA GLY A 179 9.50 3.15 -0.24
C GLY A 179 8.48 2.25 -0.96
N THR A 180 7.84 2.77 -1.99
CA THR A 180 6.85 2.11 -2.83
C THR A 180 7.52 1.29 -3.94
N ILE A 181 6.82 0.30 -4.51
CA ILE A 181 7.43 -0.73 -5.37
C ILE A 181 8.16 -0.21 -6.62
N ASP A 182 7.88 1.02 -7.07
CA ASP A 182 8.64 1.73 -8.11
C ASP A 182 10.14 1.81 -7.79
N GLY A 183 10.52 1.83 -6.51
CA GLY A 183 11.91 1.78 -6.06
C GLY A 183 12.68 0.52 -6.49
N ALA A 184 12.01 -0.54 -6.93
CA ALA A 184 12.65 -1.71 -7.56
C ALA A 184 12.86 -1.52 -9.07
N TYR A 185 11.87 -0.95 -9.75
CA TYR A 185 11.88 -0.84 -11.21
C TYR A 185 12.73 0.33 -11.68
N ARG A 186 12.61 1.49 -11.04
CA ARG A 186 13.26 2.73 -11.47
C ARG A 186 14.79 2.60 -11.57
N PRO A 187 15.50 2.06 -10.57
CA PRO A 187 16.96 1.90 -10.68
C PRO A 187 17.37 0.85 -11.73
N ALA A 188 16.50 -0.13 -12.02
CA ALA A 188 16.81 -1.22 -12.94
C ALA A 188 16.69 -0.81 -14.41
N ILE A 189 15.81 0.13 -14.74
CA ILE A 189 15.49 0.53 -16.12
C ILE A 189 16.28 1.73 -16.63
N GLY A 190 17.02 2.43 -15.76
CA GLY A 190 17.90 3.54 -16.13
C GLY A 190 17.15 4.67 -16.83
N ASP A 191 17.58 5.01 -18.05
CA ASP A 191 17.05 6.12 -18.87
C ASP A 191 15.77 5.77 -19.64
N ALA A 192 15.18 4.59 -19.41
CA ALA A 192 13.91 4.22 -20.03
C ALA A 192 12.78 5.19 -19.65
N ASN A 193 11.84 5.41 -20.57
CA ASN A 193 10.62 6.15 -20.25
C ASN A 193 9.75 5.33 -19.30
N TYR A 194 9.59 5.81 -18.07
CA TYR A 194 8.83 5.10 -17.04
C TYR A 194 7.48 5.76 -16.75
N THR A 195 6.39 4.99 -16.82
CA THR A 195 5.06 5.44 -16.40
C THR A 195 4.53 4.50 -15.33
N GLY A 196 4.86 4.81 -14.08
CA GLY A 196 4.36 4.10 -12.91
C GLY A 196 3.05 4.68 -12.41
N CYS A 197 2.04 3.81 -12.32
CA CYS A 197 0.78 4.11 -11.66
C CYS A 197 0.42 3.01 -10.67
N ALA A 198 -0.40 3.36 -9.69
CA ALA A 198 -1.11 2.41 -8.85
C ALA A 198 -2.62 2.54 -9.05
N ILE A 199 -3.37 1.49 -8.70
CA ILE A 199 -4.82 1.51 -8.60
C ILE A 199 -5.17 1.20 -7.16
N GLU A 200 -5.91 2.08 -6.51
CA GLU A 200 -6.36 1.90 -5.13
C GLU A 200 -7.87 1.65 -5.09
N TYR A 201 -8.26 0.41 -4.79
CA TYR A 201 -9.65 -0.01 -4.71
C TYR A 201 -10.21 0.12 -3.29
N GLY A 202 -11.26 0.91 -3.12
CA GLY A 202 -11.96 0.99 -1.84
C GLY A 202 -12.67 -0.32 -1.48
N THR A 203 -12.70 -0.63 -0.18
CA THR A 203 -13.31 -1.83 0.40
C THR A 203 -14.32 -1.45 1.48
N LEU A 204 -13.82 -1.23 2.71
CA LEU A 204 -14.56 -0.80 3.89
C LEU A 204 -14.22 0.67 4.22
N PRO A 205 -15.04 1.35 5.05
CA PRO A 205 -14.68 2.65 5.60
C PRO A 205 -13.32 2.62 6.31
N GLN A 206 -12.54 3.70 6.15
CA GLN A 206 -11.17 3.78 6.66
C GLN A 206 -11.02 3.46 8.17
N PRO A 207 -11.94 3.86 9.07
CA PRO A 207 -11.86 3.45 10.48
C PRO A 207 -11.91 1.93 10.67
N GLU A 208 -12.73 1.22 9.88
CA GLU A 208 -12.85 -0.24 9.95
C GLU A 208 -11.60 -0.93 9.38
N VAL A 209 -11.04 -0.41 8.29
CA VAL A 209 -9.76 -0.91 7.74
C VAL A 209 -8.62 -0.72 8.75
N MET A 210 -8.57 0.43 9.43
CA MET A 210 -7.59 0.69 10.46
C MET A 210 -7.78 -0.24 11.67
N ASP A 211 -9.02 -0.47 12.10
CA ASP A 211 -9.28 -1.37 13.23
C ASP A 211 -8.89 -2.82 12.91
N ALA A 212 -9.21 -3.29 11.71
CA ALA A 212 -8.81 -4.61 11.23
C ALA A 212 -7.27 -4.76 11.17
N LEU A 213 -6.55 -3.72 10.73
CA LEU A 213 -5.08 -3.70 10.74
C LEU A 213 -4.51 -3.79 12.15
N ARG A 214 -5.07 -3.04 13.11
CA ARG A 214 -4.69 -3.10 14.53
C ARG A 214 -4.95 -4.50 15.10
N GLY A 215 -6.11 -5.07 14.79
CA GLY A 215 -6.50 -6.42 15.23
C GLY A 215 -5.56 -7.49 14.71
N ASP A 216 -5.20 -7.45 13.42
CA ASP A 216 -4.22 -8.39 12.86
C ASP A 216 -2.85 -8.27 13.54
N HIS A 217 -2.37 -7.06 13.82
CA HIS A 217 -1.10 -6.90 14.54
C HIS A 217 -1.18 -7.40 15.98
N TRP A 218 -2.28 -7.08 16.68
CA TRP A 218 -2.52 -7.58 18.03
C TRP A 218 -2.55 -9.11 18.09
N LEU A 219 -3.27 -9.74 17.16
CA LEU A 219 -3.41 -11.20 17.12
C LEU A 219 -2.05 -11.89 16.99
N TYR A 220 -1.15 -11.35 16.17
CA TYR A 220 0.20 -11.91 16.00
C TYR A 220 1.14 -11.62 17.17
N ALA A 221 0.93 -10.51 17.88
CA ALA A 221 1.76 -10.12 19.02
C ALA A 221 1.34 -10.78 20.34
N HIS A 222 0.03 -10.95 20.55
CA HIS A 222 -0.55 -11.27 21.86
C HIS A 222 -1.63 -12.36 21.81
N GLY A 223 -2.24 -12.59 20.64
CA GLY A 223 -3.42 -13.43 20.52
C GLY A 223 -3.13 -14.89 20.21
N GLU A 224 -4.19 -15.69 20.29
CA GLU A 224 -4.20 -17.10 19.90
C GLU A 224 -4.91 -17.26 18.56
N MET A 225 -4.18 -17.61 17.50
CA MET A 225 -4.69 -17.67 16.11
C MET A 225 -5.92 -18.57 15.96
N ASP A 226 -5.93 -19.72 16.65
CA ASP A 226 -7.00 -20.72 16.58
C ASP A 226 -8.15 -20.48 17.58
N SER A 227 -8.16 -19.34 18.26
CA SER A 227 -9.31 -18.94 19.08
C SER A 227 -10.47 -18.40 18.23
N ASP A 228 -11.67 -18.29 18.81
CA ASP A 228 -12.80 -17.63 18.13
C ASP A 228 -12.50 -16.16 17.82
N GLN A 229 -11.85 -15.46 18.75
CA GLN A 229 -11.40 -14.07 18.56
C GLN A 229 -10.37 -13.97 17.43
N GLY A 230 -9.39 -14.89 17.39
CA GLY A 230 -8.40 -14.95 16.32
C GLY A 230 -9.03 -15.19 14.95
N ARG A 231 -9.96 -16.14 14.84
CA ARG A 231 -10.72 -16.38 13.60
C ARG A 231 -11.52 -15.17 13.16
N GLN A 232 -12.14 -14.46 14.09
CA GLN A 232 -12.90 -13.25 13.79
C GLN A 232 -11.98 -12.13 13.26
N ILE A 233 -10.86 -11.87 13.94
CA ILE A 233 -9.85 -10.91 13.47
C ILE A 233 -9.34 -11.27 12.07
N LYS A 234 -9.07 -12.55 11.78
CA LYS A 234 -8.66 -12.99 10.44
C LYS A 234 -9.74 -12.73 9.37
N LYS A 235 -11.01 -12.89 9.72
CA LYS A 235 -12.13 -12.53 8.84
C LYS A 235 -12.18 -11.02 8.60
N ASP A 236 -11.97 -10.22 9.64
CA ASP A 236 -12.04 -8.75 9.56
C ASP A 236 -10.90 -8.18 8.70
N ILE A 237 -9.65 -8.64 8.89
CA ILE A 237 -8.53 -8.21 8.05
C ILE A 237 -8.71 -8.64 6.58
N ARG A 238 -9.30 -9.81 6.34
CA ARG A 238 -9.63 -10.22 4.97
C ARG A 238 -10.68 -9.29 4.36
N ALA A 239 -11.77 -9.00 5.08
CA ALA A 239 -12.84 -8.12 4.59
C ALA A 239 -12.35 -6.69 4.34
N ALA A 240 -11.38 -6.22 5.13
CA ALA A 240 -10.75 -4.90 4.96
C ALA A 240 -10.00 -4.75 3.62
N PHE A 241 -9.58 -5.84 2.99
CA PHE A 241 -8.78 -5.81 1.75
C PHE A 241 -9.39 -6.62 0.59
N PHE A 242 -10.47 -7.35 0.83
CA PHE A 242 -11.12 -8.17 -0.19
C PHE A 242 -12.64 -8.13 -0.04
N GLY A 243 -13.33 -7.57 -1.06
CA GLY A 243 -14.78 -7.64 -1.16
C GLY A 243 -15.23 -9.02 -1.64
N GLU A 244 -15.92 -9.77 -0.79
CA GLU A 244 -16.35 -11.14 -1.12
C GLU A 244 -17.59 -11.19 -2.04
N ASP A 245 -18.32 -10.09 -2.21
CA ASP A 245 -19.46 -10.01 -3.13
C ASP A 245 -19.04 -9.84 -4.60
N GLU A 246 -19.84 -10.44 -5.47
CA GLU A 246 -19.66 -10.44 -6.93
C GLU A 246 -19.58 -9.02 -7.51
N LYS A 247 -20.33 -8.06 -6.96
CA LYS A 247 -20.35 -6.68 -7.46
C LYS A 247 -18.98 -6.02 -7.32
N TRP A 248 -18.36 -6.12 -6.14
CA TRP A 248 -17.02 -5.57 -5.92
C TRP A 248 -15.97 -6.26 -6.80
N GLN A 249 -16.04 -7.58 -6.92
CA GLN A 249 -15.10 -8.34 -7.75
C GLN A 249 -15.21 -7.93 -9.22
N GLN A 250 -16.43 -7.72 -9.71
CA GLN A 250 -16.67 -7.23 -11.06
C GLN A 250 -16.14 -5.80 -11.24
N ASP A 251 -16.38 -4.90 -10.29
CA ASP A 251 -15.86 -3.52 -10.35
C ASP A 251 -14.33 -3.48 -10.40
N VAL A 252 -13.66 -4.27 -9.55
CA VAL A 252 -12.21 -4.40 -9.53
C VAL A 252 -11.69 -4.94 -10.85
N TYR A 253 -12.33 -5.99 -11.38
CA TYR A 253 -11.97 -6.59 -12.66
C TYR A 253 -12.12 -5.60 -13.82
N ASP A 254 -13.27 -4.95 -13.96
CA ASP A 254 -13.55 -4.03 -15.06
C ASP A 254 -12.60 -2.83 -15.04
N ARG A 255 -12.36 -2.25 -13.86
CA ARG A 255 -11.45 -1.13 -13.71
C ARG A 255 -9.99 -1.54 -13.91
N GLY A 256 -9.59 -2.72 -13.44
CA GLY A 256 -8.24 -3.24 -13.65
C GLY A 256 -7.97 -3.55 -15.13
N LEU A 257 -8.96 -4.14 -15.82
CA LEU A 257 -8.89 -4.40 -17.26
C LEU A 257 -8.82 -3.09 -18.05
N TRP A 258 -9.63 -2.10 -17.69
CA TRP A 258 -9.56 -0.76 -18.29
C TRP A 258 -8.15 -0.16 -18.14
N ALA A 259 -7.57 -0.19 -16.95
CA ALA A 259 -6.25 0.38 -16.71
C ALA A 259 -5.16 -0.36 -17.49
N ALA A 260 -5.20 -1.70 -17.50
CA ALA A 260 -4.28 -2.51 -18.30
C ALA A 260 -4.39 -2.19 -19.80
N GLN A 261 -5.61 -2.08 -20.34
CA GLN A 261 -5.83 -1.72 -21.74
C GLN A 261 -5.29 -0.31 -22.07
N LYS A 262 -5.50 0.66 -21.18
CA LYS A 262 -4.93 2.02 -21.33
C LYS A 262 -3.40 2.01 -21.32
N ALA A 263 -2.79 1.27 -20.40
CA ALA A 263 -1.34 1.12 -20.33
C ALA A 263 -0.78 0.49 -21.61
N LEU A 264 -1.40 -0.60 -22.09
CA LEU A 264 -1.01 -1.28 -23.33
C LEU A 264 -1.13 -0.37 -24.57
N ALA A 265 -2.22 0.40 -24.66
CA ALA A 265 -2.41 1.37 -25.74
C ALA A 265 -1.36 2.50 -25.69
N GLY A 266 -1.07 3.01 -24.49
CA GLY A 266 -0.03 4.02 -24.26
C GLY A 266 1.36 3.53 -24.66
N LEU A 267 1.73 2.32 -24.24
CA LEU A 267 3.00 1.68 -24.64
C LEU A 267 3.10 1.45 -26.14
N ALA A 268 2.01 1.00 -26.79
CA ALA A 268 2.02 0.76 -28.23
C ALA A 268 2.17 2.04 -29.07
N GLY A 269 1.83 3.20 -28.50
CA GLY A 269 2.01 4.52 -29.14
C GLY A 269 3.29 5.26 -28.74
N SER A 270 4.15 4.66 -27.91
CA SER A 270 5.39 5.26 -27.39
C SER A 270 6.66 4.74 -28.09
#